data_AF-A0A7R8ZX61-F1
#
_entry.id   AF-A0A7R8ZX61-F1
#
_cell.length_a   1.000
_cell.length_b   1.000
_cell.length_c   1.000
_cell.angle_alpha   90.00
_cell.angle_beta   90.00
_cell.angle_gamma   90.00
#
_symmetry.space_group_name_H-M   'P 1'
#
loop_
_entity.id
_entity.type
_entity.pdbx_description
1 polymer ?
#
loop_
_entity_poly.entity_id
_entity_poly.type
_entity_poly.pdbx_seq_one_letter_code
_entity_poly.pdbx_strand_id
1 'polypeptide(L)'
;MTEDNVHISPFYAISISYEKAHTEIRGKYTFFSHNIEDFAREIRENNLGFCFIISTCNRTEIYAQTPNLDAIINLFCEYVNGDKDEFMKYIDIYENTSAINHLFRVSAGLESQILGDFEIVGQLKIWFKKFKKHKLTNAYLEKLLNTSLSISKNIKHKTALSNGAASVSYAAVNYILQNIDKSQHYNIVLLGIGKIGQNTCENLVKHTENTNITLINRTPEKAEKLAQKFWVQHKEFSELKTTLAHTDILIVATSSDKPIINAESIDKDKTMIIIDLSVPSNVSPELKNYSNITLLNVDDLSKMIDETLEMRTLEIPKAEAIIDKYTEELSEWEETRKLAPAIVAFKEDLLRLNHHNFNDLRKNNPTLNGKETLLSEKLVQKITNRFADYIISNPDKKAVAIDIMKEIPLALWQAEKVAENLSTLGHQSQIVPIISEGDKNLKVPIYELGITGVFTKDLDIALLNEKIDLAVHSLKDIPTRLPENIFISAVLERDFPEDVLVRNPKAKNKNYNDMHIGTGSLRRQCFWKNAYPNATFGNIRGNVQTRLQKLESENFDGVIFSLAGIKRMEMNIDYEYLSFITPAPAQGVVACCSLQNNKEINSILAQINHSETAQATKVERDFLQTLEGGCSAPI
;
A
#
# COMPACT_ATOMS: atom_id res chain seq x y z
N MET A 1 6.83 -12.81 -4.85
CA MET A 1 6.69 -11.44 -4.30
C MET A 1 6.70 -11.55 -2.78
N THR A 2 7.68 -10.94 -2.11
CA THR A 2 7.71 -10.85 -0.64
C THR A 2 6.52 -10.02 -0.16
N GLU A 3 6.01 -10.32 1.04
CA GLU A 3 4.80 -9.69 1.65
C GLU A 3 4.87 -8.15 1.72
N ASP A 4 6.07 -7.57 1.59
CA ASP A 4 6.32 -6.13 1.75
C ASP A 4 6.22 -5.30 0.45
N ASN A 5 6.17 -5.92 -0.74
CA ASN A 5 6.09 -5.20 -2.03
C ASN A 5 4.66 -4.84 -2.48
N VAL A 6 3.65 -5.09 -1.65
CA VAL A 6 2.23 -4.84 -2.00
C VAL A 6 1.83 -3.36 -1.81
N HIS A 7 2.71 -2.53 -1.25
CA HIS A 7 2.45 -1.11 -0.95
C HIS A 7 2.31 -0.17 -2.17
N ILE A 8 2.38 -0.68 -3.40
CA ILE A 8 2.38 0.15 -4.63
C ILE A 8 1.13 -0.06 -5.49
N SER A 9 0.31 -1.08 -5.21
CA SER A 9 -0.90 -1.34 -6.01
C SER A 9 -2.07 -0.46 -5.57
N PRO A 10 -2.81 0.17 -6.51
CA PRO A 10 -3.98 0.99 -6.20
C PRO A 10 -5.08 0.17 -5.51
N PHE A 11 -5.84 0.84 -4.66
CA PHE A 11 -6.96 0.26 -3.92
C PHE A 11 -8.28 0.70 -4.55
N TYR A 12 -9.16 -0.23 -4.86
CA TYR A 12 -10.45 0.03 -5.49
C TYR A 12 -11.60 -0.48 -4.64
N ALA A 13 -12.74 0.20 -4.76
CA ALA A 13 -14.04 -0.31 -4.32
C ALA A 13 -14.98 -0.32 -5.52
N ILE A 14 -15.47 -1.50 -5.89
CA ILE A 14 -16.50 -1.69 -6.92
C ILE A 14 -17.80 -1.96 -6.17
N SER A 15 -18.84 -1.16 -6.38
CA SER A 15 -20.11 -1.30 -5.67
C SER A 15 -21.28 -1.38 -6.64
N ILE A 16 -22.10 -2.42 -6.50
CA ILE A 16 -23.48 -2.44 -6.99
C ILE A 16 -24.41 -2.27 -5.79
N SER A 17 -25.11 -1.14 -5.73
CA SER A 17 -25.95 -0.76 -4.60
C SER A 17 -27.42 -0.57 -5.00
N TYR A 18 -28.30 -0.46 -4.00
CA TYR A 18 -29.73 -0.17 -4.18
C TYR A 18 -30.01 1.15 -4.94
N GLU A 19 -29.06 2.09 -4.96
CA GLU A 19 -29.19 3.36 -5.67
C GLU A 19 -29.05 3.20 -7.19
N LYS A 20 -28.25 2.22 -7.63
CA LYS A 20 -27.93 2.01 -9.05
C LYS A 20 -28.74 0.88 -9.68
N ALA A 21 -29.12 -0.12 -8.90
CA ALA A 21 -29.77 -1.31 -9.42
C ALA A 21 -30.95 -1.73 -8.53
N HIS A 22 -32.08 -2.05 -9.15
CA HIS A 22 -33.22 -2.66 -8.47
C HIS A 22 -32.91 -4.10 -8.04
N THR A 23 -33.70 -4.64 -7.10
CA THR A 23 -33.48 -5.94 -6.46
C THR A 23 -33.22 -7.08 -7.47
N GLU A 24 -33.89 -7.11 -8.63
CA GLU A 24 -33.68 -8.15 -9.65
C GLU A 24 -32.25 -8.13 -10.23
N ILE A 25 -31.74 -6.95 -10.59
CA ILE A 25 -30.37 -6.81 -11.11
C ILE A 25 -29.35 -7.10 -10.02
N ARG A 26 -29.56 -6.61 -8.78
CA ARG A 26 -28.68 -6.93 -7.64
C ARG A 26 -28.63 -8.43 -7.35
N GLY A 27 -29.76 -9.12 -7.51
CA GLY A 27 -29.85 -10.56 -7.33
C GLY A 27 -28.92 -11.36 -8.27
N LYS A 28 -28.77 -10.92 -9.53
CA LYS A 28 -27.86 -11.55 -10.50
C LYS A 28 -26.39 -11.48 -10.07
N TYR A 29 -25.98 -10.38 -9.45
CA TYR A 29 -24.59 -10.13 -9.05
C TYR A 29 -24.36 -10.37 -7.55
N THR A 30 -25.25 -11.11 -6.90
CA THR A 30 -25.09 -11.48 -5.49
C THR A 30 -23.99 -12.53 -5.35
N PHE A 31 -23.03 -12.26 -4.47
CA PHE A 31 -21.90 -13.15 -4.28
C PHE A 31 -22.08 -14.04 -3.04
N PHE A 32 -22.26 -15.35 -3.26
CA PHE A 32 -22.57 -16.28 -2.18
C PHE A 32 -21.34 -16.62 -1.33
N SER A 33 -21.58 -16.83 -0.02
CA SER A 33 -20.52 -17.03 0.97
C SER A 33 -19.65 -18.29 0.77
N HIS A 34 -20.10 -19.27 -0.01
CA HIS A 34 -19.30 -20.48 -0.24
C HIS A 34 -18.16 -20.26 -1.24
N ASN A 35 -18.27 -19.27 -2.13
CA ASN A 35 -17.28 -18.99 -3.18
C ASN A 35 -16.24 -17.93 -2.79
N ILE A 36 -16.44 -17.21 -1.68
CA ILE A 36 -15.60 -16.05 -1.33
C ILE A 36 -14.15 -16.44 -1.04
N GLU A 37 -13.92 -17.58 -0.41
CA GLU A 37 -12.56 -18.04 -0.12
C GLU A 37 -11.83 -18.52 -1.38
N ASP A 38 -12.55 -19.17 -2.30
CA ASP A 38 -11.96 -19.69 -3.54
C ASP A 38 -11.67 -18.56 -4.52
N PHE A 39 -12.59 -17.59 -4.66
CA PHE A 39 -12.36 -16.37 -5.43
C PHE A 39 -11.15 -15.57 -4.94
N ALA A 40 -11.04 -15.33 -3.64
CA ALA A 40 -9.89 -14.62 -3.07
C ALA A 40 -8.58 -15.41 -3.24
N ARG A 41 -8.63 -16.74 -3.24
CA ARG A 41 -7.48 -17.61 -3.49
C ARG A 41 -7.05 -17.57 -4.94
N GLU A 42 -7.99 -17.62 -5.88
CA GLU A 42 -7.72 -17.58 -7.31
C GLU A 42 -7.09 -16.24 -7.73
N ILE A 43 -7.56 -15.13 -7.15
CA ILE A 43 -6.90 -13.82 -7.31
C ILE A 43 -5.45 -13.84 -6.84
N ARG A 44 -5.19 -14.53 -5.72
CA ARG A 44 -3.85 -14.64 -5.16
C ARG A 44 -2.94 -15.52 -6.03
N GLU A 45 -3.44 -16.66 -6.49
CA GLU A 45 -2.72 -17.62 -7.32
C GLU A 45 -2.39 -17.04 -8.70
N ASN A 46 -3.30 -16.26 -9.28
CA ASN A 46 -3.09 -15.54 -10.54
C ASN A 46 -2.27 -14.26 -10.39
N ASN A 47 -1.72 -13.96 -9.20
CA ASN A 47 -0.97 -12.74 -8.89
C ASN A 47 -1.72 -11.43 -9.22
N LEU A 48 -3.06 -11.44 -9.14
CA LEU A 48 -3.89 -10.27 -9.41
C LEU A 48 -4.02 -9.32 -8.22
N GLY A 49 -3.50 -9.69 -7.04
CA GLY A 49 -3.44 -8.82 -5.86
C GLY A 49 -4.13 -9.42 -4.64
N PHE A 50 -4.88 -8.59 -3.92
CA PHE A 50 -5.66 -8.97 -2.75
C PHE A 50 -7.05 -8.37 -2.84
N CYS A 51 -8.08 -9.11 -2.44
CA CYS A 51 -9.44 -8.58 -2.42
C CYS A 51 -10.26 -9.12 -1.25
N PHE A 52 -11.37 -8.45 -0.98
CA PHE A 52 -12.47 -9.01 -0.22
C PHE A 52 -13.81 -8.58 -0.83
N ILE A 53 -14.80 -9.47 -0.73
CA ILE A 53 -16.17 -9.22 -1.19
C ILE A 53 -17.10 -9.16 0.00
N ILE A 54 -18.05 -8.22 -0.04
CA ILE A 54 -19.15 -8.13 0.90
C ILE A 54 -20.45 -8.13 0.10
N SER A 55 -21.40 -8.98 0.47
CA SER A 55 -22.70 -9.06 -0.20
C SER A 55 -23.81 -9.07 0.85
N THR A 56 -24.64 -8.04 0.84
CA THR A 56 -25.84 -7.92 1.68
C THR A 56 -27.08 -7.89 0.81
N CYS A 57 -28.26 -7.70 1.43
CA CYS A 57 -29.50 -7.51 0.69
C CYS A 57 -29.53 -6.23 -0.17
N ASN A 58 -28.75 -5.21 0.21
CA ASN A 58 -28.81 -3.89 -0.41
C ASN A 58 -27.60 -3.57 -1.29
N ARG A 59 -26.56 -4.40 -1.28
CA ARG A 59 -25.37 -4.22 -2.13
C ARG A 59 -24.49 -5.45 -2.26
N THR A 60 -23.69 -5.46 -3.32
CA THR A 60 -22.51 -6.30 -3.45
C THR A 60 -21.32 -5.40 -3.74
N GLU A 61 -20.26 -5.53 -2.93
CA GLU A 61 -19.07 -4.69 -3.02
C GLU A 61 -17.80 -5.53 -3.08
N ILE A 62 -16.92 -5.20 -4.02
CA ILE A 62 -15.60 -5.80 -4.19
C ILE A 62 -14.57 -4.75 -3.82
N TYR A 63 -13.79 -5.01 -2.79
CA TYR A 63 -12.67 -4.17 -2.40
C TYR A 63 -11.38 -4.86 -2.81
N ALA A 64 -10.60 -4.25 -3.69
CA ALA A 64 -9.44 -4.89 -4.30
C ALA A 64 -8.22 -3.98 -4.28
N GLN A 65 -7.09 -4.50 -3.79
CA GLN A 65 -5.78 -3.93 -4.02
C GLN A 65 -5.12 -4.67 -5.18
N THR A 66 -5.13 -4.05 -6.36
CA THR A 66 -4.75 -4.72 -7.62
C THR A 66 -4.13 -3.75 -8.62
N PRO A 67 -3.14 -4.17 -9.43
CA PRO A 67 -2.69 -3.41 -10.59
C PRO A 67 -3.60 -3.60 -11.82
N ASN A 68 -4.54 -4.56 -11.81
CA ASN A 68 -5.39 -4.90 -12.95
C ASN A 68 -6.83 -5.11 -12.51
N LEU A 69 -7.60 -4.02 -12.47
CA LEU A 69 -9.00 -4.02 -12.05
C LEU A 69 -9.90 -4.82 -12.99
N ASP A 70 -9.66 -4.73 -14.30
CA ASP A 70 -10.46 -5.43 -15.33
C ASP A 70 -10.44 -6.94 -15.15
N ALA A 71 -9.29 -7.51 -14.78
CA ALA A 71 -9.17 -8.94 -14.51
C ALA A 71 -10.01 -9.38 -13.30
N ILE A 72 -10.09 -8.55 -12.25
CA ILE A 72 -10.92 -8.81 -11.08
C ILE A 72 -12.41 -8.79 -11.44
N ILE A 73 -12.83 -7.81 -12.26
CA ILE A 73 -14.22 -7.68 -12.71
C ILE A 73 -14.62 -8.88 -13.57
N ASN A 74 -13.76 -9.28 -14.52
CA ASN A 74 -14.01 -10.46 -15.37
C ASN A 74 -14.22 -11.71 -14.51
N LEU A 75 -13.28 -11.97 -13.59
CA LEU A 75 -13.35 -13.15 -12.72
C LEU A 75 -14.60 -13.11 -11.84
N PHE A 76 -14.97 -11.94 -11.32
CA PHE A 76 -16.20 -11.81 -10.53
C PHE A 76 -17.43 -12.17 -11.36
N CYS A 77 -17.54 -11.64 -12.58
CA CYS A 77 -18.64 -11.93 -13.50
C CYS A 77 -18.72 -13.42 -13.85
N GLU A 78 -17.59 -14.11 -14.01
CA GLU A 78 -17.55 -15.57 -14.23
C GLU A 78 -18.12 -16.34 -13.03
N TYR A 79 -17.75 -15.97 -11.80
CA TYR A 79 -18.22 -16.62 -10.58
C TYR A 79 -19.72 -16.46 -10.32
N VAL A 80 -20.29 -15.31 -10.68
CA VAL A 80 -21.73 -15.05 -10.55
C VAL A 80 -22.51 -15.42 -11.82
N ASN A 81 -21.82 -15.93 -12.84
CA ASN A 81 -22.38 -16.28 -14.15
C ASN A 81 -23.18 -15.10 -14.76
N GLY A 82 -22.64 -13.89 -14.61
CA GLY A 82 -23.22 -12.61 -15.04
C GLY A 82 -22.48 -12.00 -16.23
N ASP A 83 -23.14 -11.06 -16.92
CA ASP A 83 -22.58 -10.37 -18.08
C ASP A 83 -21.76 -9.15 -17.65
N LYS A 84 -20.52 -9.04 -18.14
CA LYS A 84 -19.63 -7.91 -17.78
C LYS A 84 -20.22 -6.58 -18.24
N ASP A 85 -20.72 -6.52 -19.46
CA ASP A 85 -21.20 -5.26 -20.05
C ASP A 85 -22.49 -4.77 -19.37
N GLU A 86 -23.35 -5.68 -18.92
CA GLU A 86 -24.48 -5.37 -18.04
C GLU A 86 -23.99 -4.90 -16.66
N PHE A 87 -23.05 -5.62 -16.03
CA PHE A 87 -22.52 -5.26 -14.71
C PHE A 87 -21.92 -3.85 -14.69
N MET A 88 -21.09 -3.51 -15.69
CA MET A 88 -20.44 -2.21 -15.81
C MET A 88 -21.41 -1.02 -15.88
N LYS A 89 -22.67 -1.24 -16.29
CA LYS A 89 -23.71 -0.18 -16.35
C LYS A 89 -24.29 0.18 -14.99
N TYR A 90 -24.19 -0.72 -14.01
CA TYR A 90 -24.88 -0.60 -12.72
C TYR A 90 -23.94 -0.49 -11.52
N ILE A 91 -22.63 -0.40 -11.76
CA ILE A 91 -21.62 -0.26 -10.70
C ILE A 91 -21.09 1.16 -10.58
N ASP A 92 -20.63 1.50 -9.39
CA ASP A 92 -19.70 2.60 -9.15
C ASP A 92 -18.31 2.03 -8.85
N ILE A 93 -17.28 2.68 -9.38
CA ILE A 93 -15.87 2.34 -9.14
C ILE A 93 -15.20 3.53 -8.45
N TYR A 94 -14.70 3.28 -7.26
CA TYR A 94 -13.91 4.23 -6.48
C TYR A 94 -12.45 3.80 -6.46
N GLU A 95 -11.54 4.77 -6.41
CA GLU A 95 -10.08 4.57 -6.41
C GLU A 95 -9.38 5.29 -5.24
N ASN A 96 -8.43 4.59 -4.64
CA ASN A 96 -7.54 5.04 -3.55
C ASN A 96 -8.32 5.75 -2.43
N THR A 97 -8.07 7.04 -2.21
CA THR A 97 -8.73 7.82 -1.15
C THR A 97 -10.26 7.78 -1.24
N SER A 98 -10.82 7.79 -2.46
CA SER A 98 -12.27 7.69 -2.64
C SER A 98 -12.80 6.30 -2.26
N ALA A 99 -12.06 5.23 -2.56
CA ALA A 99 -12.42 3.87 -2.17
C ALA A 99 -12.32 3.64 -0.64
N ILE A 100 -11.30 4.23 0.00
CA ILE A 100 -11.14 4.21 1.46
C ILE A 100 -12.31 4.94 2.13
N ASN A 101 -12.63 6.15 1.65
CA ASN A 101 -13.74 6.92 2.19
C ASN A 101 -15.08 6.19 2.00
N HIS A 102 -15.30 5.62 0.81
CA HIS A 102 -16.48 4.77 0.54
C HIS A 102 -16.59 3.64 1.57
N LEU A 103 -15.53 2.85 1.77
CA LEU A 103 -15.52 1.78 2.76
C LEU A 103 -15.85 2.27 4.17
N PHE A 104 -15.30 3.41 4.57
CA PHE A 104 -15.51 3.98 5.90
C PHE A 104 -16.94 4.49 6.09
N ARG A 105 -17.52 5.16 5.08
CA ARG A 105 -18.93 5.60 5.08
C ARG A 105 -19.89 4.41 5.07
N VAL A 106 -19.57 3.37 4.30
CA VAL A 106 -20.28 2.09 4.32
C VAL A 106 -20.22 1.44 5.70
N SER A 107 -19.04 1.39 6.32
CA SER A 107 -18.85 0.84 7.68
C SER A 107 -19.49 1.69 8.78
N ALA A 108 -19.67 2.97 8.51
CA ALA A 108 -20.40 3.92 9.34
C ALA A 108 -21.93 3.80 9.24
N GLY A 109 -22.44 3.03 8.27
CA GLY A 109 -23.87 2.93 7.98
C GLY A 109 -24.45 4.18 7.33
N LEU A 110 -23.60 5.06 6.78
CA LEU A 110 -24.02 6.29 6.08
C LEU A 110 -24.47 6.02 4.65
N GLU A 111 -23.93 4.98 4.03
CA GLU A 111 -24.30 4.56 2.67
C GLU A 111 -25.48 3.58 2.67
N SER A 112 -25.95 3.16 3.85
CA SER A 112 -27.04 2.19 3.97
C SER A 112 -28.38 2.84 3.63
N GLN A 113 -29.24 2.11 2.90
CA GLN A 113 -30.61 2.52 2.57
C GLN A 113 -31.40 2.94 3.82
N ILE A 114 -31.12 2.30 4.95
CA ILE A 114 -31.53 2.77 6.28
C ILE A 114 -30.27 3.30 6.97
N LEU A 115 -30.19 4.63 7.14
CA LEU A 115 -29.08 5.26 7.86
C LEU A 115 -28.90 4.62 9.23
N GLY A 116 -27.66 4.19 9.52
CA GLY A 116 -27.31 3.49 10.76
C GLY A 116 -27.54 1.98 10.74
N ASP A 117 -27.81 1.37 9.57
CA ASP A 117 -27.70 -0.08 9.42
C ASP A 117 -26.22 -0.50 9.31
N PHE A 118 -25.79 -1.38 10.21
CA PHE A 118 -24.41 -1.87 10.33
C PHE A 118 -24.28 -3.36 9.98
N GLU A 119 -25.21 -3.94 9.19
CA GLU A 119 -25.14 -5.35 8.79
C GLU A 119 -23.82 -5.70 8.09
N ILE A 120 -23.36 -4.82 7.19
CA ILE A 120 -22.09 -4.94 6.46
C ILE A 120 -20.90 -5.15 7.39
N VAL A 121 -20.83 -4.39 8.49
CA VAL A 121 -19.74 -4.46 9.47
C VAL A 121 -19.67 -5.84 10.12
N GLY A 122 -20.83 -6.47 10.33
CA GLY A 122 -20.91 -7.85 10.81
C GLY A 122 -20.27 -8.84 9.86
N GLN A 123 -20.54 -8.72 8.56
CA GLN A 123 -19.94 -9.56 7.54
C GLN A 123 -18.43 -9.30 7.39
N LEU A 124 -18.04 -8.02 7.36
CA LEU A 124 -16.65 -7.59 7.28
C LEU A 124 -15.80 -8.22 8.40
N LYS A 125 -16.33 -8.28 9.63
CA LYS A 125 -15.66 -8.94 10.77
C LYS A 125 -15.48 -10.46 10.58
N ILE A 126 -16.48 -11.14 10.02
CA ILE A 126 -16.43 -12.60 9.77
C ILE A 126 -15.38 -12.89 8.70
N TRP A 127 -15.44 -12.15 7.59
CA TRP A 127 -14.53 -12.30 6.46
C TRP A 127 -13.09 -11.95 6.82
N PHE A 128 -12.89 -10.86 7.54
CA PHE A 128 -11.57 -10.48 8.02
C PHE A 128 -10.88 -11.60 8.81
N LYS A 129 -11.61 -12.26 9.72
CA LYS A 129 -11.08 -13.38 10.50
C LYS A 129 -10.72 -14.58 9.62
N LYS A 130 -11.53 -14.87 8.59
CA LYS A 130 -11.28 -15.96 7.64
C LYS A 130 -10.08 -15.67 6.74
N PHE A 131 -10.04 -14.52 6.07
CA PHE A 131 -8.93 -14.18 5.18
C PHE A 131 -7.59 -14.15 5.93
N LYS A 132 -7.57 -13.63 7.16
CA LYS A 132 -6.38 -13.65 8.01
C LYS A 132 -5.90 -15.08 8.32
N LYS A 133 -6.82 -15.99 8.64
CA LYS A 133 -6.50 -17.41 8.89
C LYS A 133 -5.89 -18.08 7.67
N HIS A 134 -6.35 -17.73 6.46
CA HIS A 134 -5.91 -18.33 5.20
C HIS A 134 -4.79 -17.55 4.50
N LYS A 135 -4.21 -16.52 5.14
CA LYS A 135 -3.15 -15.67 4.57
C LYS A 135 -3.56 -15.00 3.24
N LEU A 136 -4.84 -14.69 3.09
CA LEU A 136 -5.42 -13.99 1.93
C LEU A 136 -5.52 -12.46 2.17
N THR A 137 -4.70 -11.92 3.08
CA THR A 137 -4.65 -10.48 3.39
C THR A 137 -3.20 -10.01 3.38
N ASN A 138 -3.00 -8.69 3.41
CA ASN A 138 -1.73 -8.07 3.72
C ASN A 138 -1.90 -7.06 4.86
N ALA A 139 -0.79 -6.55 5.38
CA ALA A 139 -0.82 -5.61 6.50
C ALA A 139 -1.62 -4.32 6.22
N TYR A 140 -1.68 -3.89 4.95
CA TYR A 140 -2.47 -2.73 4.52
C TYR A 140 -3.97 -2.99 4.68
N LEU A 141 -4.50 -4.07 4.08
CA LEU A 141 -5.90 -4.47 4.22
C LEU A 141 -6.25 -4.79 5.67
N GLU A 142 -5.34 -5.40 6.45
CA GLU A 142 -5.58 -5.61 7.87
C GLU A 142 -5.77 -4.30 8.63
N LYS A 143 -4.94 -3.27 8.36
CA LYS A 143 -5.07 -1.95 8.98
C LYS A 143 -6.38 -1.30 8.56
N LEU A 144 -6.70 -1.30 7.27
CA LEU A 144 -7.90 -0.71 6.69
C LEU A 144 -9.20 -1.32 7.27
N LEU A 145 -9.26 -2.65 7.37
CA LEU A 145 -10.40 -3.37 7.96
C LEU A 145 -10.54 -3.09 9.46
N ASN A 146 -9.43 -3.04 10.21
CA ASN A 146 -9.46 -2.69 11.64
C ASN A 146 -9.89 -1.23 11.88
N THR A 147 -9.47 -0.30 11.03
CA THR A 147 -9.92 1.10 11.06
C THR A 147 -11.42 1.16 10.79
N SER A 148 -11.92 0.45 9.78
CA SER A 148 -13.35 0.35 9.46
C SER A 148 -14.18 -0.15 10.65
N LEU A 149 -13.72 -1.20 11.33
CA LEU A 149 -14.37 -1.73 12.55
C LEU A 149 -14.34 -0.72 13.71
N SER A 150 -13.25 0.03 13.85
CA SER A 150 -13.09 1.07 14.89
C SER A 150 -14.00 2.27 14.66
N ILE A 151 -14.12 2.71 13.40
CA ILE A 151 -15.06 3.75 12.97
C ILE A 151 -16.49 3.33 13.34
N SER A 152 -16.91 2.13 12.90
CA SER A 152 -18.26 1.62 13.21
C SER A 152 -18.53 1.58 14.71
N LYS A 153 -17.57 1.11 15.51
CA LYS A 153 -17.69 1.07 16.97
C LYS A 153 -17.84 2.48 17.56
N ASN A 154 -17.04 3.45 17.13
CA ASN A 154 -17.12 4.82 17.64
C ASN A 154 -18.44 5.48 17.26
N ILE A 155 -18.91 5.30 16.03
CA ILE A 155 -20.17 5.87 15.57
C ILE A 155 -21.34 5.33 16.39
N LYS A 156 -21.39 4.02 16.65
CA LYS A 156 -22.41 3.40 17.51
C LYS A 156 -22.43 3.93 18.95
N HIS A 157 -21.29 4.38 19.46
CA HIS A 157 -21.19 4.87 20.84
C HIS A 157 -21.32 6.39 20.97
N LYS A 158 -20.95 7.15 19.94
CA LYS A 158 -20.82 8.62 20.00
C LYS A 158 -21.87 9.37 19.19
N THR A 159 -22.66 8.67 18.37
CA THR A 159 -23.72 9.27 17.56
C THR A 159 -25.05 8.60 17.89
N ALA A 160 -26.15 9.28 17.57
CA ALA A 160 -27.48 8.68 17.64
C ALA A 160 -27.87 7.89 16.37
N LEU A 161 -26.94 7.67 15.42
CA LEU A 161 -27.22 6.91 14.18
C LEU A 161 -27.67 5.47 14.47
N SER A 162 -27.16 4.85 15.54
CA SER A 162 -27.56 3.51 15.97
C SER A 162 -28.65 3.50 17.04
N ASN A 163 -29.10 4.66 17.52
CA ASN A 163 -30.12 4.76 18.56
C ASN A 163 -31.50 4.68 17.90
N GLY A 164 -32.32 3.72 18.36
CA GLY A 164 -33.57 3.37 17.69
C GLY A 164 -33.35 2.33 16.58
N ALA A 165 -34.41 1.60 16.26
CA ALA A 165 -34.36 0.38 15.50
C ALA A 165 -34.09 0.61 13.98
N ALA A 166 -32.83 0.87 13.64
CA ALA A 166 -32.31 1.05 12.29
C ALA A 166 -32.06 -0.29 11.58
N SER A 167 -33.11 -1.05 11.27
CA SER A 167 -32.96 -2.30 10.53
C SER A 167 -34.16 -2.56 9.64
N VAL A 168 -33.92 -3.24 8.52
CA VAL A 168 -34.99 -3.75 7.65
C VAL A 168 -36.02 -4.56 8.45
N SER A 169 -35.54 -5.33 9.44
CA SER A 169 -36.41 -6.07 10.37
C SER A 169 -37.32 -5.18 11.21
N TYR A 170 -36.92 -3.96 11.55
CA TYR A 170 -37.79 -3.01 12.24
C TYR A 170 -38.72 -2.30 11.28
N ALA A 171 -38.26 -1.95 10.08
CA ALA A 171 -39.09 -1.39 9.03
C ALA A 171 -40.31 -2.27 8.74
N ALA A 172 -40.08 -3.58 8.63
CA ALA A 172 -41.13 -4.58 8.48
C ALA A 172 -42.15 -4.53 9.63
N VAL A 173 -41.67 -4.48 10.88
CA VAL A 173 -42.54 -4.42 12.07
C VAL A 173 -43.28 -3.09 12.18
N ASN A 174 -42.63 -1.97 11.87
CA ASN A 174 -43.25 -0.65 11.87
C ASN A 174 -44.32 -0.55 10.79
N TYR A 175 -44.06 -1.08 9.59
CA TYR A 175 -45.06 -1.19 8.53
C TYR A 175 -46.29 -1.96 9.01
N ILE A 176 -46.08 -3.11 9.66
CA ILE A 176 -47.16 -3.89 10.26
C ILE A 176 -47.93 -2.99 11.24
N LEU A 177 -47.27 -2.38 12.22
CA LEU A 177 -47.91 -1.54 13.24
C LEU A 177 -48.70 -0.34 12.72
N GLN A 178 -48.33 0.20 11.56
CA GLN A 178 -49.00 1.34 10.92
C GLN A 178 -50.20 0.91 10.06
N ASN A 179 -50.20 -0.31 9.52
CA ASN A 179 -51.18 -0.75 8.54
C ASN A 179 -52.17 -1.81 9.05
N ILE A 180 -51.94 -2.37 10.25
CA ILE A 180 -52.84 -3.33 10.88
C ILE A 180 -53.66 -2.69 12.00
N ASP A 181 -54.88 -3.17 12.20
CA ASP A 181 -55.74 -2.73 13.29
C ASP A 181 -55.25 -3.32 14.62
N LYS A 182 -54.81 -2.47 15.54
CA LYS A 182 -54.28 -2.88 16.86
C LYS A 182 -55.31 -3.65 17.71
N SER A 183 -56.60 -3.57 17.39
CA SER A 183 -57.67 -4.29 18.09
C SER A 183 -57.86 -5.75 17.61
N GLN A 184 -57.17 -6.17 16.54
CA GLN A 184 -57.25 -7.53 16.00
C GLN A 184 -55.99 -8.35 16.29
N HIS A 185 -56.18 -9.65 16.54
CA HIS A 185 -55.08 -10.61 16.63
C HIS A 185 -54.82 -11.23 15.26
N TYR A 186 -53.65 -10.94 14.68
CA TYR A 186 -53.23 -11.49 13.39
C TYR A 186 -52.36 -12.73 13.58
N ASN A 187 -52.54 -13.74 12.75
CA ASN A 187 -51.64 -14.89 12.71
C ASN A 187 -50.40 -14.54 11.89
N ILE A 188 -49.29 -14.23 12.58
CA ILE A 188 -48.02 -13.85 11.96
C ILE A 188 -47.16 -15.10 11.82
N VAL A 189 -46.73 -15.41 10.60
CA VAL A 189 -45.73 -16.45 10.35
C VAL A 189 -44.42 -15.81 9.94
N LEU A 190 -43.35 -16.14 10.65
CA LEU A 190 -41.99 -15.80 10.28
C LEU A 190 -41.27 -17.03 9.72
N LEU A 191 -41.08 -17.05 8.40
CA LEU A 191 -40.37 -18.08 7.67
C LEU A 191 -38.90 -17.70 7.54
N GLY A 192 -38.03 -18.45 8.21
CA GLY A 192 -36.59 -18.20 8.23
C GLY A 192 -36.17 -17.38 9.45
N ILE A 193 -35.27 -17.96 10.24
CA ILE A 193 -34.76 -17.37 11.48
C ILE A 193 -33.24 -17.21 11.42
N GLY A 194 -32.76 -16.79 10.25
CA GLY A 194 -31.43 -16.21 10.12
C GLY A 194 -31.29 -14.95 10.98
N LYS A 195 -30.23 -14.17 10.76
CA LYS A 195 -29.99 -12.96 11.55
C LYS A 195 -31.13 -11.94 11.42
N ILE A 196 -31.62 -11.71 10.20
CA ILE A 196 -32.76 -10.82 9.91
C ILE A 196 -34.03 -11.36 10.56
N GLY A 197 -34.33 -12.65 10.42
CA GLY A 197 -35.49 -13.27 11.06
C GLY A 197 -35.45 -13.16 12.60
N GLN A 198 -34.30 -13.41 13.23
CA GLN A 198 -34.14 -13.26 14.69
C GLN A 198 -34.44 -11.84 15.15
N ASN A 199 -33.87 -10.84 14.47
CA ASN A 199 -34.13 -9.43 14.79
C ASN A 199 -35.61 -9.06 14.54
N THR A 200 -36.22 -9.62 13.49
CA THR A 200 -37.64 -9.38 13.19
C THR A 200 -38.53 -9.96 14.27
N CYS A 201 -38.26 -11.20 14.71
CA CYS A 201 -38.94 -11.83 15.85
C CYS A 201 -38.79 -10.99 17.12
N GLU A 202 -37.58 -10.52 17.43
CA GLU A 202 -37.33 -9.68 18.59
C GLU A 202 -38.10 -8.36 18.53
N ASN A 203 -38.14 -7.70 17.37
CA ASN A 203 -38.89 -6.46 17.17
C ASN A 203 -40.40 -6.69 17.23
N LEU A 204 -40.91 -7.78 16.66
CA LEU A 204 -42.33 -8.15 16.75
C LEU A 204 -42.75 -8.30 18.22
N VAL A 205 -41.98 -9.05 19.01
CA VAL A 205 -42.30 -9.29 20.43
C VAL A 205 -42.16 -8.03 21.29
N LYS A 206 -41.22 -7.14 20.96
CA LYS A 206 -41.01 -5.89 21.71
C LYS A 206 -42.04 -4.81 21.39
N HIS A 207 -42.54 -4.75 20.16
CA HIS A 207 -43.30 -3.60 19.68
C HIS A 207 -44.74 -3.93 19.30
N THR A 208 -45.10 -5.21 19.21
CA THR A 208 -46.48 -5.65 18.98
C THR A 208 -47.03 -6.31 20.25
N GLU A 209 -48.32 -6.10 20.54
CA GLU A 209 -49.05 -6.82 21.60
C GLU A 209 -49.56 -8.19 21.12
N ASN A 210 -49.13 -8.64 19.93
CA ASN A 210 -49.67 -9.81 19.28
C ASN A 210 -49.00 -11.09 19.79
N THR A 211 -49.82 -12.03 20.28
CA THR A 211 -49.36 -13.32 20.83
C THR A 211 -49.23 -14.41 19.78
N ASN A 212 -49.85 -14.25 18.61
CA ASN A 212 -49.96 -15.30 17.59
C ASN A 212 -48.82 -15.21 16.57
N ILE A 213 -47.59 -15.41 17.05
CA ILE A 213 -46.38 -15.44 16.21
C ILE A 213 -45.91 -16.90 16.11
N THR A 214 -45.82 -17.41 14.88
CA THR A 214 -45.33 -18.76 14.57
C THR A 214 -44.01 -18.69 13.79
N LEU A 215 -42.97 -19.34 14.30
CA LEU A 215 -41.67 -19.47 13.65
C LEU A 215 -41.60 -20.77 12.84
N ILE A 216 -41.21 -20.68 11.57
CA ILE A 216 -40.94 -21.85 10.71
C ILE A 216 -39.54 -21.74 10.15
N ASN A 217 -38.78 -22.83 10.23
CA ASN A 217 -37.41 -22.87 9.72
C ASN A 217 -37.04 -24.25 9.20
N ARG A 218 -36.15 -24.31 8.21
CA ARG A 218 -35.63 -25.58 7.67
C ARG A 218 -34.89 -26.42 8.71
N THR A 219 -34.25 -25.77 9.68
CA THR A 219 -33.59 -26.44 10.83
C THR A 219 -34.48 -26.23 12.07
N PRO A 220 -35.25 -27.24 12.50
CA PRO A 220 -36.27 -27.08 13.54
C PRO A 220 -35.67 -26.70 14.89
N GLU A 221 -34.49 -27.20 15.24
CA GLU A 221 -33.83 -26.92 16.53
C GLU A 221 -33.52 -25.42 16.70
N LYS A 222 -33.25 -24.72 15.60
CA LYS A 222 -33.03 -23.26 15.64
C LYS A 222 -34.35 -22.52 15.94
N ALA A 223 -35.47 -22.99 15.39
CA ALA A 223 -36.79 -22.36 15.57
C ALA A 223 -37.27 -22.58 17.00
N GLU A 224 -37.12 -23.80 17.51
CA GLU A 224 -37.43 -24.15 18.89
C GLU A 224 -36.65 -23.28 19.88
N LYS A 225 -35.33 -23.15 19.70
CA LYS A 225 -34.48 -22.35 20.61
C LYS A 225 -34.88 -20.87 20.63
N LEU A 226 -35.22 -20.30 19.48
CA LEU A 226 -35.65 -18.90 19.39
C LEU A 226 -37.06 -18.71 19.96
N ALA A 227 -37.96 -19.65 19.69
CA ALA A 227 -39.31 -19.70 20.23
C ALA A 227 -39.30 -19.73 21.76
N GLN A 228 -38.45 -20.57 22.37
CA GLN A 228 -38.26 -20.61 23.82
C GLN A 228 -37.73 -19.28 24.39
N LYS A 229 -36.79 -18.63 23.69
CA LYS A 229 -36.22 -17.34 24.14
C LYS A 229 -37.26 -16.22 24.19
N PHE A 230 -38.17 -16.19 23.22
CA PHE A 230 -39.13 -15.09 23.04
C PHE A 230 -40.59 -15.48 23.37
N TRP A 231 -40.82 -16.71 23.86
CA TRP A 231 -42.13 -17.24 24.24
C TRP A 231 -43.15 -17.23 23.09
N VAL A 232 -42.71 -17.54 21.86
CA VAL A 232 -43.56 -17.63 20.66
C VAL A 232 -43.74 -19.07 20.19
N GLN A 233 -44.65 -19.32 19.25
CA GLN A 233 -44.90 -20.66 18.71
C GLN A 233 -43.86 -21.03 17.64
N HIS A 234 -43.61 -22.32 17.45
CA HIS A 234 -42.85 -22.82 16.30
C HIS A 234 -43.57 -24.04 15.69
N LYS A 235 -43.33 -24.27 14.40
CA LYS A 235 -43.83 -25.44 13.66
C LYS A 235 -42.77 -26.01 12.74
N GLU A 236 -42.94 -27.28 12.35
CA GLU A 236 -42.05 -27.95 11.42
C GLU A 236 -42.21 -27.39 10.00
N PHE A 237 -41.13 -27.46 9.20
CA PHE A 237 -41.17 -26.97 7.82
C PHE A 237 -42.18 -27.74 6.94
N SER A 238 -42.43 -29.01 7.26
CA SER A 238 -43.46 -29.83 6.59
C SER A 238 -44.89 -29.28 6.78
N GLU A 239 -45.12 -28.49 7.83
CA GLU A 239 -46.41 -27.87 8.14
C GLU A 239 -46.57 -26.48 7.51
N LEU A 240 -45.64 -26.05 6.65
CA LEU A 240 -45.65 -24.72 6.04
C LEU A 240 -46.97 -24.48 5.29
N LYS A 241 -47.38 -25.41 4.42
CA LYS A 241 -48.58 -25.24 3.57
C LYS A 241 -49.87 -25.15 4.40
N THR A 242 -50.02 -25.97 5.44
CA THR A 242 -51.19 -25.95 6.32
C THR A 242 -51.22 -24.73 7.23
N THR A 243 -50.04 -24.23 7.62
CA THR A 243 -49.93 -23.00 8.43
C THR A 243 -50.24 -21.76 7.60
N LEU A 244 -49.73 -21.70 6.36
CA LEU A 244 -50.02 -20.62 5.41
C LEU A 244 -51.51 -20.44 5.14
N ALA A 245 -52.33 -21.49 5.24
CA ALA A 245 -53.78 -21.41 5.11
C ALA A 245 -54.45 -20.56 6.21
N HIS A 246 -53.80 -20.37 7.37
CA HIS A 246 -54.33 -19.60 8.51
C HIS A 246 -53.54 -18.33 8.83
N THR A 247 -52.48 -18.04 8.07
CA THR A 247 -51.61 -16.84 8.23
C THR A 247 -52.26 -15.56 7.68
N ASP A 248 -52.23 -14.46 8.41
CA ASP A 248 -52.64 -13.15 7.90
C ASP A 248 -51.44 -12.34 7.38
N ILE A 249 -50.30 -12.50 8.06
CA ILE A 249 -49.06 -11.80 7.73
C ILE A 249 -47.93 -12.84 7.64
N LEU A 250 -47.35 -12.96 6.45
CA LEU A 250 -46.18 -13.80 6.20
C LEU A 250 -44.94 -12.93 6.08
N ILE A 251 -43.96 -13.16 6.93
CA ILE A 251 -42.64 -12.54 6.80
C ILE A 251 -41.65 -13.61 6.36
N VAL A 252 -40.96 -13.37 5.25
CA VAL A 252 -39.95 -14.29 4.70
C VAL A 252 -38.56 -13.69 4.91
N ALA A 253 -37.68 -14.41 5.59
CA ALA A 253 -36.32 -13.98 5.92
C ALA A 253 -35.34 -15.17 5.84
N THR A 254 -35.40 -15.88 4.71
CA THR A 254 -34.53 -17.03 4.39
C THR A 254 -33.35 -16.61 3.51
N SER A 255 -32.34 -17.48 3.42
CA SER A 255 -31.16 -17.32 2.55
C SER A 255 -31.19 -18.28 1.36
N SER A 256 -32.39 -18.61 0.86
CA SER A 256 -32.56 -19.56 -0.24
C SER A 256 -32.19 -18.88 -1.56
N ASP A 257 -31.57 -19.63 -2.46
CA ASP A 257 -31.24 -19.20 -3.83
C ASP A 257 -32.47 -19.26 -4.76
N LYS A 258 -33.50 -20.02 -4.37
CA LYS A 258 -34.76 -20.16 -5.10
C LYS A 258 -35.96 -19.71 -4.26
N PRO A 259 -37.03 -19.20 -4.90
CA PRO A 259 -38.31 -18.93 -4.23
C PRO A 259 -38.84 -20.15 -3.48
N ILE A 260 -39.15 -19.96 -2.20
CA ILE A 260 -39.76 -20.98 -1.34
C ILE A 260 -41.28 -20.87 -1.42
N ILE A 261 -41.79 -19.64 -1.54
CA ILE A 261 -43.22 -19.35 -1.60
C ILE A 261 -43.62 -19.13 -3.05
N ASN A 262 -44.29 -20.11 -3.64
CA ASN A 262 -44.82 -20.05 -5.00
C ASN A 262 -46.32 -19.76 -5.00
N ALA A 263 -46.88 -19.43 -6.17
CA ALA A 263 -48.31 -19.16 -6.34
C ALA A 263 -49.21 -20.35 -5.89
N GLU A 264 -48.70 -21.59 -5.98
CA GLU A 264 -49.39 -22.81 -5.57
C GLU A 264 -49.41 -23.03 -4.04
N SER A 265 -48.57 -22.30 -3.31
CA SER A 265 -48.45 -22.40 -1.84
C SER A 265 -49.51 -21.58 -1.11
N ILE A 266 -50.19 -20.66 -1.81
CA ILE A 266 -51.17 -19.72 -1.25
C ILE A 266 -52.50 -19.90 -1.98
N ASP A 267 -53.58 -19.94 -1.22
CA ASP A 267 -54.92 -20.01 -1.78
C ASP A 267 -55.31 -18.70 -2.49
N LYS A 268 -55.95 -18.79 -3.66
CA LYS A 268 -56.23 -17.65 -4.54
C LYS A 268 -57.21 -16.65 -3.93
N ASP A 269 -58.09 -17.09 -3.04
CA ASP A 269 -59.10 -16.23 -2.40
C ASP A 269 -58.61 -15.61 -1.08
N LYS A 270 -57.39 -15.96 -0.65
CA LYS A 270 -56.86 -15.53 0.65
C LYS A 270 -56.31 -14.11 0.63
N THR A 271 -56.79 -13.29 1.58
CA THR A 271 -56.19 -11.98 1.84
C THR A 271 -55.00 -12.11 2.77
N MET A 272 -53.81 -11.64 2.36
CA MET A 272 -52.58 -11.78 3.14
C MET A 272 -51.60 -10.64 2.84
N ILE A 273 -50.88 -10.19 3.87
CA ILE A 273 -49.71 -9.33 3.71
C ILE A 273 -48.45 -10.21 3.70
N ILE A 274 -47.65 -10.10 2.65
CA ILE A 274 -46.38 -10.82 2.51
C ILE A 274 -45.25 -9.80 2.51
N ILE A 275 -44.33 -9.93 3.46
CA ILE A 275 -43.14 -9.10 3.58
C ILE A 275 -41.92 -9.97 3.30
N ASP A 276 -41.32 -9.80 2.13
CA ASP A 276 -40.11 -10.51 1.73
C ASP A 276 -38.86 -9.70 2.08
N LEU A 277 -38.14 -10.19 3.10
CA LEU A 277 -36.86 -9.63 3.57
C LEU A 277 -35.65 -10.39 3.00
N SER A 278 -35.87 -11.31 2.07
CA SER A 278 -34.83 -12.12 1.46
C SER A 278 -34.28 -11.49 0.18
N VAL A 279 -32.96 -11.63 0.01
CA VAL A 279 -32.25 -11.28 -1.23
C VAL A 279 -31.25 -12.40 -1.54
N PRO A 280 -31.41 -13.15 -2.67
CA PRO A 280 -32.49 -13.04 -3.67
C PRO A 280 -33.90 -13.26 -3.10
N SER A 281 -34.93 -12.73 -3.78
CA SER A 281 -36.33 -12.83 -3.31
C SER A 281 -36.75 -14.29 -3.14
N ASN A 282 -37.43 -14.59 -2.04
CA ASN A 282 -37.85 -15.94 -1.70
C ASN A 282 -39.36 -16.15 -1.89
N VAL A 283 -40.03 -15.16 -2.46
CA VAL A 283 -41.44 -15.18 -2.86
C VAL A 283 -41.55 -15.00 -4.37
N SER A 284 -42.38 -15.81 -5.02
CA SER A 284 -42.60 -15.71 -6.47
C SER A 284 -43.21 -14.35 -6.84
N PRO A 285 -42.68 -13.64 -7.86
CA PRO A 285 -43.21 -12.35 -8.30
C PRO A 285 -44.64 -12.45 -8.86
N GLU A 286 -45.09 -13.64 -9.26
CA GLU A 286 -46.46 -13.88 -9.74
C GLU A 286 -47.53 -13.52 -8.70
N LEU A 287 -47.19 -13.62 -7.41
CA LEU A 287 -48.08 -13.27 -6.31
C LEU A 287 -48.40 -11.77 -6.26
N LYS A 288 -47.59 -10.93 -6.91
CA LYS A 288 -47.86 -9.48 -7.04
C LYS A 288 -49.08 -9.19 -7.91
N ASN A 289 -49.49 -10.13 -8.76
CA ASN A 289 -50.65 -9.99 -9.63
C ASN A 289 -51.99 -10.28 -8.92
N TYR A 290 -51.95 -10.76 -7.68
CA TYR A 290 -53.14 -11.18 -6.94
C TYR A 290 -53.70 -9.96 -6.17
N SER A 291 -54.93 -9.55 -6.45
CA SER A 291 -55.53 -8.32 -5.89
C SER A 291 -55.75 -8.35 -4.38
N ASN A 292 -55.76 -9.54 -3.78
CA ASN A 292 -55.93 -9.80 -2.36
C ASN A 292 -54.60 -10.02 -1.62
N ILE A 293 -53.45 -10.01 -2.31
CA ILE A 293 -52.14 -10.17 -1.69
C ILE A 293 -51.38 -8.85 -1.76
N THR A 294 -50.95 -8.36 -0.60
CA THR A 294 -50.03 -7.22 -0.52
C THR A 294 -48.61 -7.76 -0.39
N LEU A 295 -47.83 -7.74 -1.46
CA LEU A 295 -46.43 -8.16 -1.46
C LEU A 295 -45.49 -6.95 -1.36
N LEU A 296 -44.68 -6.93 -0.31
CA LEU A 296 -43.69 -5.89 -0.04
C LEU A 296 -42.31 -6.50 0.03
N ASN A 297 -41.32 -5.82 -0.54
CA ASN A 297 -39.92 -6.18 -0.41
C ASN A 297 -39.14 -5.16 0.44
N VAL A 298 -37.83 -5.39 0.58
CA VAL A 298 -36.91 -4.50 1.31
C VAL A 298 -36.89 -3.06 0.75
N ASP A 299 -36.97 -2.90 -0.58
CA ASP A 299 -36.98 -1.58 -1.24
C ASP A 299 -38.27 -0.80 -0.90
N ASP A 300 -39.42 -1.49 -0.86
CA ASP A 300 -40.73 -0.89 -0.54
C ASP A 300 -40.79 -0.42 0.92
N LEU A 301 -40.31 -1.25 1.86
CA LEU A 301 -40.27 -0.93 3.29
C LEU A 301 -39.38 0.28 3.60
N SER A 302 -38.29 0.43 2.86
CA SER A 302 -37.32 1.50 3.10
C SER A 302 -37.86 2.90 2.80
N LYS A 303 -38.82 3.01 1.87
CA LYS A 303 -39.49 4.28 1.53
C LYS A 303 -40.43 4.80 2.62
N MET A 304 -40.73 3.99 3.64
CA MET A 304 -41.74 4.32 4.66
C MET A 304 -41.14 4.77 6.01
N ILE A 305 -39.83 4.97 6.08
CA ILE A 305 -39.09 5.29 7.33
C ILE A 305 -38.71 6.79 7.42
N ASP A 306 -39.31 7.65 6.60
CA ASP A 306 -38.88 9.05 6.39
C ASP A 306 -38.81 9.90 7.68
N GLU A 307 -39.72 9.74 8.64
CA GLU A 307 -39.71 10.51 9.90
C GLU A 307 -38.51 10.20 10.83
N THR A 308 -37.95 8.98 10.75
CA THR A 308 -36.75 8.61 11.51
C THR A 308 -35.45 9.02 10.79
N LEU A 309 -35.52 9.21 9.47
CA LEU A 309 -34.40 9.62 8.63
C LEU A 309 -33.98 11.07 8.88
N GLU A 310 -34.90 12.00 9.13
CA GLU A 310 -34.56 13.41 9.38
C GLU A 310 -33.71 13.60 10.65
N MET A 311 -34.11 12.98 11.76
CA MET A 311 -33.35 13.03 13.02
C MET A 311 -31.96 12.39 12.91
N ARG A 312 -31.80 11.38 12.04
CA ARG A 312 -30.51 10.73 11.78
C ARG A 312 -29.63 11.52 10.83
N THR A 313 -30.23 12.24 9.88
CA THR A 313 -29.51 13.11 8.95
C THR A 313 -28.75 14.20 9.71
N LEU A 314 -29.29 14.67 10.84
CA LEU A 314 -28.62 15.61 11.75
C LEU A 314 -27.35 15.04 12.42
N GLU A 315 -27.18 13.73 12.46
CA GLU A 315 -26.00 13.06 13.04
C GLU A 315 -24.91 12.77 12.01
N ILE A 316 -25.18 12.93 10.70
CA ILE A 316 -24.21 12.70 9.62
C ILE A 316 -22.93 13.53 9.83
N PRO A 317 -22.98 14.84 10.14
CA PRO A 317 -21.75 15.63 10.32
C PRO A 317 -20.86 15.11 11.45
N LYS A 318 -21.45 14.55 12.52
CA LYS A 318 -20.69 13.95 13.63
C LYS A 318 -20.03 12.64 13.20
N ALA A 319 -20.70 11.85 12.37
CA ALA A 319 -20.14 10.62 11.83
C ALA A 319 -19.01 10.89 10.82
N GLU A 320 -19.18 11.89 9.95
CA GLU A 320 -18.13 12.33 9.02
C GLU A 320 -16.89 12.82 9.77
N ALA A 321 -17.05 13.64 10.82
CA ALA A 321 -15.92 14.06 11.65
C ALA A 321 -15.16 12.88 12.31
N ILE A 322 -15.86 11.79 12.64
CA ILE A 322 -15.21 10.56 13.12
C ILE A 322 -14.44 9.88 11.98
N ILE A 323 -15.03 9.78 10.79
CA ILE A 323 -14.39 9.18 9.61
C ILE A 323 -13.12 9.96 9.24
N ASP A 324 -13.19 11.29 9.18
CA ASP A 324 -12.07 12.16 8.83
C ASP A 324 -10.88 11.93 9.76
N LYS A 325 -11.13 11.95 11.07
CA LYS A 325 -10.10 11.65 12.07
C LYS A 325 -9.41 10.30 11.83
N TYR A 326 -10.19 9.25 11.59
CA TYR A 326 -9.62 7.91 11.36
C TYR A 326 -8.91 7.81 10.00
N THR A 327 -9.31 8.61 9.03
CA THR A 327 -8.67 8.70 7.70
C THR A 327 -7.32 9.40 7.80
N GLU A 328 -7.20 10.46 8.60
CA GLU A 328 -5.93 11.10 8.95
C GLU A 328 -4.99 10.10 9.66
N GLU A 329 -5.48 9.41 10.70
CA GLU A 329 -4.69 8.38 11.41
C GLU A 329 -4.22 7.23 10.49
N LEU A 330 -5.02 6.85 9.49
CA LEU A 330 -4.62 5.86 8.48
C LEU A 330 -3.53 6.44 7.56
N SER A 331 -3.70 7.68 7.10
CA SER A 331 -2.76 8.35 6.22
C SER A 331 -1.38 8.51 6.88
N GLU A 332 -1.34 8.94 8.15
CA GLU A 332 -0.11 9.02 8.94
C GLU A 332 0.58 7.65 9.09
N TRP A 333 -0.22 6.60 9.28
CA TRP A 333 0.29 5.23 9.36
C TRP A 333 0.88 4.76 8.03
N GLU A 334 0.21 5.04 6.90
CA GLU A 334 0.70 4.72 5.57
C GLU A 334 2.02 5.44 5.27
N GLU A 335 2.11 6.74 5.59
CA GLU A 335 3.35 7.51 5.44
C GLU A 335 4.49 6.96 6.28
N THR A 336 4.18 6.49 7.49
CA THR A 336 5.19 5.86 8.35
C THR A 336 5.65 4.52 7.79
N ARG A 337 4.76 3.77 7.13
CA ARG A 337 5.07 2.45 6.57
C ARG A 337 5.82 2.50 5.24
N LYS A 338 5.70 3.59 4.45
CA LYS A 338 6.55 3.85 3.28
C LYS A 338 8.05 3.81 3.62
N LEU A 339 8.40 4.03 4.89
CA LEU A 339 9.78 3.97 5.39
C LEU A 339 10.26 2.57 5.73
N ALA A 340 9.36 1.60 5.94
CA ALA A 340 9.73 0.26 6.39
C ALA A 340 10.70 -0.45 5.42
N PRO A 341 10.52 -0.41 4.09
CA PRO A 341 11.49 -0.99 3.16
C PRO A 341 12.88 -0.33 3.26
N ALA A 342 12.95 0.98 3.45
CA ALA A 342 14.21 1.70 3.59
C ALA A 342 14.94 1.32 4.90
N ILE A 343 14.20 1.17 6.00
CA ILE A 343 14.75 0.73 7.29
C ILE A 343 15.26 -0.72 7.22
N VAL A 344 14.55 -1.60 6.51
CA VAL A 344 14.98 -2.99 6.28
C VAL A 344 16.27 -3.02 5.46
N ALA A 345 16.32 -2.30 4.33
CA ALA A 345 17.51 -2.20 3.50
C ALA A 345 18.71 -1.63 4.30
N PHE A 346 18.50 -0.57 5.08
CA PHE A 346 19.53 -0.01 5.94
C PHE A 346 20.03 -1.00 7.01
N LYS A 347 19.14 -1.80 7.60
CA LYS A 347 19.53 -2.86 8.53
C LYS A 347 20.37 -3.94 7.85
N GLU A 348 19.97 -4.37 6.65
CA GLU A 348 20.72 -5.36 5.88
C GLU A 348 22.12 -4.85 5.51
N ASP A 349 22.24 -3.57 5.13
CA ASP A 349 23.54 -2.94 4.87
C ASP A 349 24.42 -2.91 6.13
N LEU A 350 23.87 -2.51 7.29
CA LEU A 350 24.61 -2.53 8.56
C LEU A 350 25.04 -3.95 8.97
N LEU A 351 24.19 -4.96 8.74
CA LEU A 351 24.54 -6.35 9.00
C LEU A 351 25.65 -6.83 8.06
N ARG A 352 25.59 -6.47 6.77
CA ARG A 352 26.63 -6.78 5.80
C ARG A 352 27.98 -6.18 6.21
N LEU A 353 28.01 -4.90 6.58
CA LEU A 353 29.21 -4.22 7.08
C LEU A 353 29.78 -4.91 8.32
N ASN A 354 28.91 -5.26 9.27
CA ASN A 354 29.32 -5.97 10.48
C ASN A 354 29.92 -7.37 10.18
N HIS A 355 29.32 -8.12 9.24
CA HIS A 355 29.84 -9.42 8.82
C HIS A 355 31.21 -9.32 8.13
N HIS A 356 31.43 -8.29 7.30
CA HIS A 356 32.71 -8.05 6.65
C HIS A 356 33.82 -7.79 7.69
N ASN A 357 33.59 -6.81 8.57
CA ASN A 357 34.53 -6.46 9.65
C ASN A 357 34.84 -7.65 10.57
N PHE A 358 33.84 -8.48 10.87
CA PHE A 358 34.03 -9.67 11.71
C PHE A 358 34.84 -10.77 11.04
N ASN A 359 34.61 -11.02 9.74
CA ASN A 359 35.36 -12.02 8.99
C ASN A 359 36.85 -11.66 8.88
N ASP A 360 37.17 -10.38 8.73
CA ASP A 360 38.55 -9.92 8.66
C ASP A 360 39.23 -9.93 10.04
N LEU A 361 38.51 -9.57 11.11
CA LEU A 361 39.02 -9.74 12.49
C LEU A 361 39.28 -11.21 12.83
N ARG A 362 38.45 -12.15 12.35
CA ARG A 362 38.64 -13.58 12.57
C ARG A 362 39.84 -14.15 11.80
N LYS A 363 40.13 -13.65 10.59
CA LYS A 363 41.35 -14.01 9.85
C LYS A 363 42.61 -13.61 10.63
N ASN A 364 42.58 -12.47 11.31
CA ASN A 364 43.71 -11.93 12.05
C ASN A 364 43.79 -12.39 13.51
N ASN A 365 42.71 -12.95 14.09
CA ASN A 365 42.65 -13.46 15.46
C ASN A 365 41.82 -14.77 15.54
N PRO A 366 42.47 -15.95 15.46
CA PRO A 366 41.78 -17.26 15.42
C PRO A 366 41.00 -17.64 16.69
N THR A 367 41.15 -16.90 17.78
CA THR A 367 40.53 -17.17 19.09
C THR A 367 39.10 -16.62 19.24
N LEU A 368 38.60 -15.87 18.26
CA LEU A 368 37.24 -15.31 18.24
C LEU A 368 36.20 -16.40 17.93
N ASN A 369 35.36 -16.72 18.91
CA ASN A 369 34.46 -17.87 18.88
C ASN A 369 33.00 -17.53 18.50
N GLY A 370 32.75 -16.36 17.91
CA GLY A 370 31.43 -15.97 17.40
C GLY A 370 30.40 -15.54 18.46
N LYS A 371 30.81 -15.45 19.74
CA LYS A 371 29.96 -14.86 20.80
C LYS A 371 29.92 -13.33 20.70
N GLU A 372 30.97 -12.73 20.16
CA GLU A 372 31.09 -11.30 19.93
C GLU A 372 30.14 -10.79 18.81
N THR A 373 29.81 -11.64 17.82
CA THR A 373 28.85 -11.35 16.75
C THR A 373 27.44 -11.09 17.28
N LEU A 374 27.05 -11.75 18.37
CA LEU A 374 25.74 -11.55 18.99
C LEU A 374 25.60 -10.15 19.63
N LEU A 375 26.70 -9.56 20.10
CA LEU A 375 26.71 -8.21 20.67
C LEU A 375 26.64 -7.14 19.56
N SER A 376 27.36 -7.36 18.46
CA SER A 376 27.34 -6.45 17.31
C SER A 376 26.01 -6.50 16.56
N GLU A 377 25.39 -7.68 16.39
CA GLU A 377 24.03 -7.80 15.87
C GLU A 377 23.00 -7.07 16.76
N LYS A 378 23.15 -7.14 18.09
CA LYS A 378 22.32 -6.36 19.04
C LYS A 378 22.55 -4.86 18.92
N LEU A 379 23.78 -4.42 18.63
CA LEU A 379 24.11 -3.01 18.38
C LEU A 379 23.48 -2.53 17.06
N VAL A 380 23.60 -3.30 15.98
CA VAL A 380 22.91 -3.03 14.72
C VAL A 380 21.42 -2.90 14.95
N GLN A 381 20.80 -3.85 15.66
CA GLN A 381 19.37 -3.77 15.98
C GLN A 381 19.01 -2.53 16.82
N LYS A 382 19.83 -2.15 17.80
CA LYS A 382 19.62 -0.93 18.60
C LYS A 382 19.74 0.34 17.75
N ILE A 383 20.72 0.41 16.86
CA ILE A 383 20.93 1.55 15.95
C ILE A 383 19.74 1.65 14.99
N THR A 384 19.33 0.56 14.36
CA THR A 384 18.17 0.51 13.47
C THR A 384 16.91 1.00 14.20
N ASN A 385 16.66 0.52 15.43
CA ASN A 385 15.48 0.93 16.20
C ASN A 385 15.53 2.41 16.57
N ARG A 386 16.66 2.90 17.10
CA ARG A 386 16.80 4.30 17.51
C ARG A 386 16.68 5.26 16.33
N PHE A 387 17.12 4.81 15.15
CA PHE A 387 17.01 5.56 13.91
C PHE A 387 15.58 5.54 13.35
N ALA A 388 14.90 4.38 13.39
CA ALA A 388 13.48 4.29 13.07
C ALA A 388 12.65 5.23 13.97
N ASP A 389 12.91 5.21 15.28
CA ASP A 389 12.26 6.09 16.27
C ASP A 389 12.53 7.57 15.96
N TYR A 390 13.75 7.92 15.56
CA TYR A 390 14.11 9.28 15.15
C TYR A 390 13.32 9.75 13.93
N ILE A 391 13.17 8.91 12.90
CA ILE A 391 12.42 9.25 11.69
C ILE A 391 10.92 9.36 11.98
N ILE A 392 10.38 8.46 12.80
CA ILE A 392 8.98 8.51 13.23
C ILE A 392 8.72 9.81 14.01
N SER A 393 9.65 10.22 14.86
CA SER A 393 9.53 11.43 15.69
C SER A 393 9.86 12.74 14.97
N ASN A 394 10.43 12.68 13.76
CA ASN A 394 10.86 13.86 12.98
C ASN A 394 10.37 13.76 11.51
N PRO A 395 9.05 13.82 11.26
CA PRO A 395 8.48 13.61 9.93
C PRO A 395 9.03 14.56 8.85
N ASP A 396 9.33 15.81 9.20
CA ASP A 396 9.85 16.83 8.28
C ASP A 396 11.25 16.51 7.74
N LYS A 397 12.00 15.64 8.43
CA LYS A 397 13.34 15.19 8.05
C LYS A 397 13.33 13.83 7.34
N LYS A 398 12.15 13.24 7.10
CA LYS A 398 11.99 11.91 6.47
C LYS A 398 12.69 11.83 5.11
N ALA A 399 12.47 12.79 4.22
CA ALA A 399 13.06 12.78 2.88
C ALA A 399 14.60 12.79 2.94
N VAL A 400 15.15 13.67 3.78
CA VAL A 400 16.60 13.77 4.02
C VAL A 400 17.15 12.49 4.63
N ALA A 401 16.46 11.87 5.60
CA ALA A 401 16.89 10.63 6.22
C ALA A 401 16.85 9.43 5.25
N ILE A 402 15.87 9.37 4.35
CA ILE A 402 15.78 8.36 3.28
C ILE A 402 16.90 8.56 2.26
N ASP A 403 17.19 9.80 1.87
CA ASP A 403 18.27 10.11 0.94
C ASP A 403 19.63 9.77 1.55
N ILE A 404 19.85 10.10 2.82
CA ILE A 404 21.03 9.66 3.60
C ILE A 404 21.15 8.13 3.59
N MET A 405 20.07 7.38 3.83
CA MET A 405 20.09 5.90 3.79
C MET A 405 20.48 5.35 2.41
N LYS A 406 20.19 6.07 1.32
CA LYS A 406 20.55 5.65 -0.04
C LYS A 406 21.95 6.11 -0.47
N GLU A 407 22.49 7.17 0.11
CA GLU A 407 23.76 7.81 -0.30
C GLU A 407 25.01 7.32 0.41
N ILE A 408 24.89 6.81 1.64
CA ILE A 408 26.01 6.30 2.44
C ILE A 408 26.89 5.25 1.73
N PRO A 409 26.39 4.30 0.90
CA PRO A 409 27.18 3.12 0.57
C PRO A 409 28.49 3.35 -0.20
N LEU A 410 28.51 4.25 -1.20
CA LEU A 410 29.72 4.46 -2.02
C LEU A 410 30.75 5.36 -1.31
N ALA A 411 30.29 6.45 -0.68
CA ALA A 411 31.18 7.35 0.05
C ALA A 411 31.78 6.65 1.28
N LEU A 412 30.99 5.82 1.97
CA LEU A 412 31.46 5.01 3.08
C LEU A 412 32.47 3.96 2.60
N TRP A 413 32.20 3.26 1.50
CA TRP A 413 33.16 2.32 0.91
C TRP A 413 34.53 2.98 0.65
N GLN A 414 34.54 4.21 0.11
CA GLN A 414 35.78 4.93 -0.15
C GLN A 414 36.53 5.26 1.15
N ALA A 415 35.82 5.74 2.17
CA ALA A 415 36.39 6.04 3.47
C ALA A 415 36.90 4.78 4.17
N GLU A 416 36.17 3.67 4.10
CA GLU A 416 36.56 2.36 4.63
C GLU A 416 37.79 1.82 3.93
N LYS A 417 37.89 1.94 2.60
CA LYS A 417 39.08 1.50 1.85
C LYS A 417 40.34 2.25 2.27
N VAL A 418 40.22 3.56 2.51
CA VAL A 418 41.34 4.36 3.04
C VAL A 418 41.66 3.96 4.48
N ALA A 419 40.64 3.78 5.32
CA ALA A 419 40.81 3.34 6.71
C ALA A 419 41.46 1.95 6.81
N GLU A 420 41.14 1.02 5.90
CA GLU A 420 41.76 -0.29 5.78
C GLU A 420 43.26 -0.16 5.49
N ASN A 421 43.63 0.63 4.47
CA ASN A 421 45.03 0.87 4.12
C ASN A 421 45.81 1.51 5.28
N LEU A 422 45.19 2.45 6.00
CA LEU A 422 45.77 3.06 7.20
C LEU A 422 45.91 2.06 8.36
N SER A 423 44.93 1.19 8.54
CA SER A 423 44.96 0.13 9.57
C SER A 423 46.05 -0.89 9.30
N THR A 424 46.34 -1.22 8.03
CA THR A 424 47.48 -2.09 7.67
C THR A 424 48.82 -1.49 8.09
N LEU A 425 48.91 -0.16 8.12
CA LEU A 425 50.08 0.57 8.62
C LEU A 425 50.08 0.79 10.14
N GLY A 426 49.07 0.30 10.85
CA GLY A 426 48.96 0.41 12.31
C GLY A 426 48.25 1.67 12.82
N HIS A 427 47.59 2.43 11.94
CA HIS A 427 46.85 3.64 12.33
C HIS A 427 45.36 3.37 12.50
N GLN A 428 44.79 3.76 13.64
CA GLN A 428 43.35 3.70 13.85
C GLN A 428 42.67 4.93 13.25
N SER A 429 41.53 4.72 12.60
CA SER A 429 40.76 5.77 11.94
C SER A 429 39.30 5.75 12.41
N GLN A 430 38.69 6.92 12.54
CA GLN A 430 37.25 7.08 12.77
C GLN A 430 36.62 7.73 11.54
N ILE A 431 35.57 7.11 10.98
CA ILE A 431 34.86 7.66 9.84
C ILE A 431 33.85 8.71 10.33
N VAL A 432 33.92 9.91 9.75
CA VAL A 432 33.01 11.03 10.03
C VAL A 432 32.23 11.37 8.75
N PRO A 433 30.94 11.00 8.65
CA PRO A 433 30.15 11.30 7.47
C PRO A 433 29.77 12.79 7.42
N ILE A 434 29.92 13.41 6.24
CA ILE A 434 29.59 14.82 5.98
C ILE A 434 28.65 14.89 4.77
N ILE A 435 27.55 15.65 4.89
CA ILE A 435 26.52 15.77 3.85
C ILE A 435 26.75 17.06 3.06
N SER A 436 26.88 16.95 1.73
CA SER A 436 27.15 18.11 0.88
C SER A 436 25.89 18.90 0.49
N GLU A 437 26.03 20.17 0.09
CA GLU A 437 24.94 20.95 -0.53
C GLU A 437 24.47 20.35 -1.87
N GLY A 438 25.38 19.73 -2.63
CA GLY A 438 25.05 19.07 -3.90
C GLY A 438 24.12 17.87 -3.75
N ASP A 439 24.26 17.15 -2.64
CA ASP A 439 23.40 16.00 -2.28
C ASP A 439 22.01 16.47 -1.82
N LYS A 440 21.92 17.66 -1.21
CA LYS A 440 20.64 18.25 -0.76
C LYS A 440 19.78 18.79 -1.91
N ASN A 441 20.37 19.19 -3.04
CA ASN A 441 19.63 19.84 -4.14
C ASN A 441 19.73 19.06 -5.46
N LEU A 442 18.83 18.10 -5.64
CA LEU A 442 18.77 17.22 -6.82
C LEU A 442 18.06 17.82 -8.05
N LYS A 443 17.40 18.98 -7.94
CA LYS A 443 16.49 19.51 -8.98
C LYS A 443 17.16 20.41 -10.03
N VAL A 444 18.22 21.15 -9.66
CA VAL A 444 18.85 22.17 -10.52
C VAL A 444 20.11 21.61 -11.19
N PRO A 445 20.26 21.52 -12.53
CA PRO A 445 21.46 21.01 -13.24
C PRO A 445 22.82 21.55 -12.73
N ILE A 446 23.91 20.75 -12.83
CA ILE A 446 25.19 21.05 -12.12
C ILE A 446 25.82 22.34 -12.65
N TYR A 447 25.74 22.55 -13.96
CA TYR A 447 26.28 23.73 -14.63
C TYR A 447 25.49 25.02 -14.32
N GLU A 448 24.22 24.93 -13.91
CA GLU A 448 23.39 26.09 -13.55
C GLU A 448 23.65 26.59 -12.12
N LEU A 449 24.29 25.79 -11.28
CA LEU A 449 24.58 26.17 -9.90
C LEU A 449 25.66 27.24 -9.77
N GLY A 450 26.44 27.53 -10.83
CA GLY A 450 27.39 28.65 -10.88
C GLY A 450 28.56 28.57 -9.89
N ILE A 451 28.71 27.46 -9.15
CA ILE A 451 29.69 27.29 -8.08
C ILE A 451 30.62 26.11 -8.45
N THR A 452 31.92 26.35 -8.51
CA THR A 452 32.94 25.29 -8.65
C THR A 452 33.11 24.53 -7.33
N GLY A 453 33.07 23.19 -7.35
CA GLY A 453 33.33 22.36 -6.16
C GLY A 453 32.12 22.07 -5.26
N VAL A 454 30.89 22.07 -5.80
CA VAL A 454 29.63 21.88 -5.03
C VAL A 454 29.62 20.61 -4.15
N PHE A 455 30.36 19.56 -4.53
CA PHE A 455 30.41 18.30 -3.77
C PHE A 455 31.55 18.21 -2.75
N THR A 456 32.59 19.04 -2.86
CA THR A 456 33.79 18.97 -2.00
C THR A 456 33.84 20.09 -0.97
N LYS A 457 33.12 21.19 -1.18
CA LYS A 457 33.14 22.37 -0.32
C LYS A 457 32.87 22.05 1.16
N ASP A 458 31.93 21.18 1.46
CA ASP A 458 31.61 20.81 2.84
C ASP A 458 32.72 19.97 3.50
N LEU A 459 33.42 19.15 2.72
CA LEU A 459 34.61 18.42 3.18
C LEU A 459 35.79 19.38 3.41
N ASP A 460 35.98 20.35 2.51
CA ASP A 460 37.02 21.38 2.61
C ASP A 460 36.82 22.25 3.86
N ILE A 461 35.57 22.67 4.13
CA ILE A 461 35.20 23.41 5.35
C ILE A 461 35.46 22.58 6.61
N ALA A 462 35.20 21.27 6.57
CA ALA A 462 35.46 20.40 7.72
C ALA A 462 36.96 20.23 8.00
N LEU A 463 37.79 20.10 6.96
CA LEU A 463 39.24 20.10 7.07
C LEU A 463 39.77 21.42 7.64
N LEU A 464 39.35 22.57 7.08
CA LEU A 464 39.82 23.89 7.49
C LEU A 464 39.41 24.27 8.92
N ASN A 465 38.28 23.73 9.41
CA ASN A 465 37.85 23.90 10.79
C ASN A 465 38.39 22.80 11.73
N GLU A 466 39.32 21.96 11.27
CA GLU A 466 39.94 20.90 12.06
C GLU A 466 38.91 19.93 12.68
N LYS A 467 37.77 19.73 12.00
CA LYS A 467 36.75 18.73 12.42
C LYS A 467 37.11 17.32 11.98
N ILE A 468 37.92 17.21 10.94
CA ILE A 468 38.47 15.98 10.39
C ILE A 468 39.93 16.22 10.04
N ASP A 469 40.76 15.19 10.20
CA ASP A 469 42.18 15.23 9.83
C ASP A 469 42.41 14.95 8.34
N LEU A 470 41.48 14.23 7.73
CA LEU A 470 41.54 13.68 6.38
C LEU A 470 40.14 13.68 5.76
N ALA A 471 40.03 14.19 4.53
CA ALA A 471 38.85 14.03 3.69
C ALA A 471 39.12 13.01 2.58
N VAL A 472 38.14 12.14 2.32
CA VAL A 472 38.21 11.10 1.27
C VAL A 472 37.12 11.34 0.24
N HIS A 473 37.48 11.35 -1.05
CA HIS A 473 36.51 11.55 -2.12
C HIS A 473 36.98 10.96 -3.47
N SER A 474 36.08 10.91 -4.45
CA SER A 474 36.43 10.62 -5.84
C SER A 474 37.26 11.76 -6.45
N LEU A 475 38.46 11.47 -6.96
CA LEU A 475 39.38 12.51 -7.44
C LEU A 475 38.83 13.32 -8.64
N LYS A 476 38.01 12.70 -9.49
CA LYS A 476 37.37 13.36 -10.63
C LYS A 476 36.43 14.51 -10.21
N ASP A 477 35.91 14.46 -8.98
CA ASP A 477 34.95 15.41 -8.44
C ASP A 477 35.65 16.53 -7.63
N ILE A 478 36.97 16.40 -7.41
CA ILE A 478 37.81 17.41 -6.77
C ILE A 478 38.21 18.50 -7.78
N PRO A 479 37.99 19.79 -7.50
CA PRO A 479 38.32 20.87 -8.42
C PRO A 479 39.82 20.89 -8.74
N THR A 480 40.18 21.27 -9.98
CA THR A 480 41.57 21.32 -10.45
C THR A 480 42.41 22.36 -9.68
N ARG A 481 41.78 23.46 -9.26
CA ARG A 481 42.33 24.42 -8.30
C ARG A 481 41.73 24.15 -6.92
N LEU A 482 42.58 23.79 -5.96
CA LEU A 482 42.20 23.55 -4.58
C LEU A 482 42.15 24.86 -3.76
N PRO A 483 41.36 24.91 -2.68
CA PRO A 483 41.43 26.01 -1.71
C PRO A 483 42.82 26.17 -1.08
N GLU A 484 43.14 27.38 -0.62
CA GLU A 484 44.38 27.61 0.16
C GLU A 484 44.45 26.68 1.38
N ASN A 485 45.66 26.22 1.71
CA ASN A 485 45.96 25.30 2.81
C ASN A 485 45.41 23.87 2.70
N ILE A 486 44.69 23.51 1.64
CA ILE A 486 44.30 22.13 1.33
C ILE A 486 45.18 21.59 0.21
N PHE A 487 45.57 20.31 0.28
CA PHE A 487 46.19 19.63 -0.84
C PHE A 487 45.80 18.14 -0.88
N ILE A 488 45.96 17.52 -2.05
CA ILE A 488 45.78 16.08 -2.22
C ILE A 488 47.06 15.39 -1.73
N SER A 489 46.95 14.69 -0.60
CA SER A 489 48.07 14.11 0.12
C SER A 489 48.37 12.69 -0.31
N ALA A 490 47.34 11.97 -0.76
CA ALA A 490 47.49 10.66 -1.35
C ALA A 490 46.37 10.36 -2.35
N VAL A 491 46.66 9.49 -3.31
CA VAL A 491 45.66 8.84 -4.15
C VAL A 491 45.86 7.33 -4.08
N LEU A 492 44.78 6.57 -4.13
CA LEU A 492 44.85 5.12 -4.19
C LEU A 492 45.13 4.64 -5.63
N GLU A 493 45.40 3.34 -5.80
CA GLU A 493 45.47 2.70 -7.10
C GLU A 493 44.18 2.96 -7.91
N ARG A 494 44.30 3.15 -9.22
CA ARG A 494 43.15 3.43 -10.08
C ARG A 494 42.37 2.14 -10.34
N ASP A 495 41.07 2.16 -10.05
CA ASP A 495 40.18 1.04 -10.36
C ASP A 495 39.74 1.09 -11.84
N PHE A 496 38.44 1.30 -12.09
CA PHE A 496 37.80 1.22 -13.39
C PHE A 496 37.50 2.63 -13.94
N PRO A 497 38.31 3.16 -14.88
CA PRO A 497 38.08 4.49 -15.45
C PRO A 497 36.88 4.55 -16.40
N GLU A 498 36.38 3.41 -16.90
CA GLU A 498 35.41 3.34 -17.99
C GLU A 498 34.03 3.90 -17.62
N ASP A 499 33.33 4.43 -18.62
CA ASP A 499 31.90 4.67 -18.57
C ASP A 499 31.16 3.48 -19.22
N VAL A 500 30.03 3.11 -18.63
CA VAL A 500 29.20 1.99 -19.08
C VAL A 500 27.73 2.40 -19.17
N LEU A 501 27.00 1.78 -20.09
CA LEU A 501 25.56 1.91 -20.22
C LEU A 501 24.87 0.77 -19.51
N VAL A 502 23.96 1.10 -18.60
CA VAL A 502 22.97 0.14 -18.09
C VAL A 502 21.68 0.38 -18.88
N ARG A 503 21.23 -0.65 -19.61
CA ARG A 503 20.02 -0.56 -20.43
C ARG A 503 18.78 -0.89 -19.63
N ASN A 504 17.68 -0.22 -19.97
CA ASN A 504 16.36 -0.68 -19.57
C ASN A 504 16.03 -1.98 -20.33
N PRO A 505 15.55 -3.05 -19.66
CA PRO A 505 15.15 -4.29 -20.34
C PRO A 505 14.17 -4.07 -21.49
N LYS A 506 13.30 -3.04 -21.41
CA LYS A 506 12.34 -2.68 -22.46
C LYS A 506 13.01 -2.15 -23.74
N ALA A 507 14.24 -1.65 -23.64
CA ALA A 507 15.00 -1.08 -24.75
C ALA A 507 16.19 -1.96 -25.18
N LYS A 508 16.19 -3.25 -24.82
CA LYS A 508 17.30 -4.19 -25.06
C LYS A 508 17.76 -4.24 -26.53
N ASN A 509 16.83 -4.15 -27.48
CA ASN A 509 17.13 -4.22 -28.92
C ASN A 509 17.21 -2.84 -29.61
N LYS A 510 17.11 -1.75 -28.85
CA LYS A 510 17.09 -0.40 -29.43
C LYS A 510 18.50 0.04 -29.84
N ASN A 511 18.65 0.61 -31.03
CA ASN A 511 19.92 1.14 -31.50
C ASN A 511 20.32 2.38 -30.69
N TYR A 512 21.62 2.55 -30.37
CA TYR A 512 22.15 3.72 -29.67
C TYR A 512 21.73 5.06 -30.28
N ASN A 513 21.52 5.12 -31.60
CA ASN A 513 21.09 6.33 -32.29
C ASN A 513 19.66 6.76 -31.98
N ASP A 514 18.80 5.86 -31.52
CA ASP A 514 17.38 6.16 -31.27
C ASP A 514 17.03 6.19 -29.78
N MET A 515 18.03 6.04 -28.90
CA MET A 515 17.82 5.94 -27.46
C MET A 515 17.57 7.29 -26.79
N HIS A 516 16.73 7.27 -25.76
CA HIS A 516 16.60 8.31 -24.75
C HIS A 516 17.45 7.97 -23.53
N ILE A 517 18.51 8.75 -23.30
CA ILE A 517 19.58 8.40 -22.36
C ILE A 517 19.58 9.32 -21.16
N GLY A 518 19.59 8.73 -19.97
CA GLY A 518 19.76 9.46 -18.71
C GLY A 518 21.23 9.78 -18.44
N THR A 519 21.62 11.05 -18.56
CA THR A 519 22.92 11.55 -18.09
C THR A 519 22.89 13.07 -17.87
N GLY A 520 23.34 13.51 -16.70
CA GLY A 520 23.56 14.94 -16.41
C GLY A 520 24.93 15.49 -16.85
N SER A 521 25.81 14.64 -17.41
CA SER A 521 27.16 15.03 -17.84
C SER A 521 27.18 15.51 -19.29
N LEU A 522 27.50 16.79 -19.50
CA LEU A 522 27.65 17.37 -20.84
C LEU A 522 28.73 16.64 -21.66
N ARG A 523 29.87 16.28 -21.05
CA ARG A 523 30.93 15.49 -21.70
C ARG A 523 30.38 14.22 -22.35
N ARG A 524 29.65 13.41 -21.57
CA ARG A 524 29.06 12.15 -22.07
C ARG A 524 28.03 12.41 -23.19
N GLN A 525 27.23 13.47 -23.07
CA GLN A 525 26.30 13.87 -24.12
C GLN A 525 27.02 14.27 -25.41
N CYS A 526 28.13 15.02 -25.32
CA CYS A 526 28.93 15.42 -26.47
C CYS A 526 29.54 14.22 -27.20
N PHE A 527 30.22 13.31 -26.50
CA PHE A 527 30.77 12.08 -27.10
C PHE A 527 29.68 11.22 -27.75
N TRP A 528 28.53 11.08 -27.06
CA TRP A 528 27.43 10.30 -27.59
C TRP A 528 26.82 10.93 -28.83
N LYS A 529 26.55 12.24 -28.84
CA LYS A 529 26.03 12.94 -30.02
C LYS A 529 26.98 12.90 -31.21
N ASN A 530 28.29 12.90 -30.96
CA ASN A 530 29.28 12.77 -32.02
C ASN A 530 29.24 11.38 -32.68
N ALA A 531 29.07 10.31 -31.89
CA ALA A 531 28.97 8.96 -32.41
C ALA A 531 27.57 8.61 -32.95
N TYR A 532 26.52 9.17 -32.35
CA TYR A 532 25.11 8.83 -32.55
C TYR A 532 24.24 10.11 -32.51
N PRO A 533 24.15 10.87 -33.62
CA PRO A 533 23.56 12.21 -33.64
C PRO A 533 22.08 12.29 -33.26
N ASN A 534 21.30 11.22 -33.46
CA ASN A 534 19.85 11.25 -33.22
C ASN A 534 19.47 10.88 -31.78
N ALA A 535 20.43 10.50 -30.94
CA ALA A 535 20.15 10.14 -29.55
C ALA A 535 19.62 11.34 -28.78
N THR A 536 18.64 11.10 -27.91
CA THR A 536 18.04 12.13 -27.04
C THR A 536 18.50 11.93 -25.60
N PHE A 537 18.48 12.99 -24.79
CA PHE A 537 19.01 12.94 -23.43
C PHE A 537 18.01 13.55 -22.45
N GLY A 538 17.88 12.94 -21.29
CA GLY A 538 17.21 13.54 -20.14
C GLY A 538 18.18 13.68 -18.97
N ASN A 539 17.94 14.71 -18.16
CA ASN A 539 18.78 14.99 -17.02
C ASN A 539 18.50 13.98 -15.91
N ILE A 540 19.53 13.36 -15.36
CA ILE A 540 19.42 12.39 -14.28
C ILE A 540 20.44 12.71 -13.18
N ARG A 541 19.98 12.67 -11.93
CA ARG A 541 20.74 13.02 -10.74
C ARG A 541 20.43 12.07 -9.59
N GLY A 542 21.35 12.03 -8.63
CA GLY A 542 21.36 11.12 -7.48
C GLY A 542 22.55 10.15 -7.53
N ASN A 543 22.67 9.28 -6.53
CA ASN A 543 23.64 8.18 -6.46
C ASN A 543 23.34 7.04 -7.47
N VAL A 544 24.11 5.94 -7.42
CA VAL A 544 23.97 4.81 -8.36
C VAL A 544 22.57 4.18 -8.27
N GLN A 545 22.09 3.93 -7.06
CA GLN A 545 20.81 3.27 -6.79
C GLN A 545 19.61 4.10 -7.23
N THR A 546 19.58 5.39 -6.89
CA THR A 546 18.49 6.30 -7.29
C THR A 546 18.43 6.48 -8.81
N ARG A 547 19.57 6.51 -9.50
CA ARG A 547 19.61 6.54 -10.96
C ARG A 547 19.11 5.24 -11.59
N LEU A 548 19.37 4.08 -10.98
CA LEU A 548 18.80 2.80 -11.43
C LEU A 548 17.28 2.75 -11.21
N GLN A 549 16.77 3.29 -10.09
CA GLN A 549 15.33 3.44 -9.89
C GLN A 549 14.71 4.32 -10.97
N LYS A 550 15.36 5.46 -11.30
CA LYS A 550 14.93 6.36 -12.36
C LYS A 550 15.00 5.75 -13.75
N LEU A 551 15.95 4.85 -14.02
CA LEU A 551 15.99 4.08 -15.26
C LEU A 551 14.68 3.31 -15.48
N GLU A 552 14.09 2.76 -14.41
CA GLU A 552 12.81 2.05 -14.46
C GLU A 552 11.60 2.98 -14.48
N SER A 553 11.63 4.06 -13.67
CA SER A 553 10.46 4.93 -13.45
C SER A 553 10.33 6.11 -14.42
N GLU A 554 11.42 6.64 -14.98
CA GLU A 554 11.44 7.90 -15.74
C GLU A 554 11.60 7.72 -17.27
N ASN A 555 11.16 6.58 -17.82
CA ASN A 555 11.10 6.30 -19.27
C ASN A 555 12.42 6.47 -20.04
N PHE A 556 13.55 6.21 -19.39
CA PHE A 556 14.87 6.14 -20.04
C PHE A 556 15.08 4.77 -20.70
N ASP A 557 15.68 4.78 -21.90
CA ASP A 557 16.12 3.57 -22.59
C ASP A 557 17.43 3.02 -22.00
N GLY A 558 18.24 3.90 -21.40
CA GLY A 558 19.48 3.54 -20.71
C GLY A 558 20.06 4.71 -19.91
N VAL A 559 20.90 4.40 -18.93
CA VAL A 559 21.58 5.39 -18.08
C VAL A 559 23.08 5.11 -18.09
N ILE A 560 23.89 6.19 -18.18
CA ILE A 560 25.35 6.07 -18.19
C ILE A 560 25.92 6.17 -16.77
N PHE A 561 26.68 5.16 -16.37
CA PHE A 561 27.37 5.06 -15.08
C PHE A 561 28.89 5.04 -15.26
N SER A 562 29.64 5.44 -14.23
CA SER A 562 31.06 5.08 -14.16
C SER A 562 31.16 3.64 -13.65
N LEU A 563 31.97 2.81 -14.30
CA LEU A 563 32.12 1.40 -13.92
C LEU A 563 32.61 1.23 -12.48
N ALA A 564 33.49 2.13 -12.01
CA ALA A 564 33.93 2.16 -10.61
C ALA A 564 32.77 2.21 -9.61
N GLY A 565 31.71 2.98 -9.90
CA GLY A 565 30.54 3.08 -9.02
C GLY A 565 29.74 1.78 -8.94
N ILE A 566 29.67 1.02 -10.03
CA ILE A 566 28.98 -0.27 -10.08
C ILE A 566 29.82 -1.36 -9.38
N LYS A 567 31.13 -1.41 -9.67
CA LYS A 567 32.03 -2.45 -9.16
C LYS A 567 32.30 -2.33 -7.67
N ARG A 568 32.54 -1.12 -7.16
CA ARG A 568 32.77 -0.88 -5.72
C ARG A 568 31.56 -1.21 -4.86
N MET A 569 30.38 -1.08 -5.45
CA MET A 569 29.09 -1.41 -4.85
C MET A 569 28.70 -2.89 -5.01
N GLU A 570 29.55 -3.71 -5.65
CA GLU A 570 29.33 -5.13 -5.94
C GLU A 570 27.96 -5.42 -6.60
N MET A 571 27.50 -4.50 -7.45
CA MET A 571 26.18 -4.63 -8.05
C MET A 571 26.20 -5.66 -9.17
N ASN A 572 25.31 -6.66 -9.09
CA ASN A 572 25.13 -7.64 -10.14
C ASN A 572 24.16 -7.10 -11.20
N ILE A 573 24.68 -6.28 -12.12
CA ILE A 573 23.91 -5.59 -13.16
C ILE A 573 24.59 -5.82 -14.51
N ASP A 574 23.78 -6.09 -15.54
CA ASP A 574 24.25 -6.14 -16.92
C ASP A 574 24.56 -4.72 -17.44
N TYR A 575 25.75 -4.54 -18.02
CA TYR A 575 26.16 -3.26 -18.57
C TYR A 575 26.97 -3.43 -19.87
N GLU A 576 26.96 -2.38 -20.69
CA GLU A 576 27.70 -2.29 -21.95
C GLU A 576 28.84 -1.28 -21.84
N TYR A 577 30.04 -1.65 -22.30
CA TYR A 577 31.18 -0.74 -22.36
C TYR A 577 30.98 0.31 -23.45
N LEU A 578 31.21 1.58 -23.10
CA LEU A 578 31.11 2.70 -24.02
C LEU A 578 32.50 3.14 -24.48
N SER A 579 33.13 2.35 -25.34
CA SER A 579 34.51 2.59 -25.81
C SER A 579 34.69 3.90 -26.59
N PHE A 580 33.61 4.46 -27.14
CA PHE A 580 33.61 5.75 -27.85
C PHE A 580 33.57 6.97 -26.90
N ILE A 581 33.41 6.76 -25.59
CA ILE A 581 33.44 7.83 -24.59
C ILE A 581 34.80 7.79 -23.91
N THR A 582 35.62 8.81 -24.14
CA THR A 582 36.86 8.99 -23.38
C THR A 582 36.54 9.28 -21.90
N PRO A 583 37.10 8.53 -20.94
CA PRO A 583 36.87 8.75 -19.50
C PRO A 583 37.15 10.19 -19.06
N ALA A 584 36.46 10.62 -18.00
CA ALA A 584 36.80 11.89 -17.35
C ALA A 584 38.20 11.80 -16.70
N PRO A 585 38.99 12.89 -16.72
CA PRO A 585 40.22 12.99 -15.94
C PRO A 585 40.05 12.49 -14.51
N ALA A 586 40.99 11.65 -14.06
CA ALA A 586 41.00 11.02 -12.75
C ALA A 586 39.80 10.15 -12.37
N GLN A 587 38.98 9.71 -13.34
CA GLN A 587 37.91 8.76 -13.07
C GLN A 587 38.46 7.43 -12.54
N GLY A 588 37.77 6.84 -11.56
CA GLY A 588 38.16 5.58 -10.93
C GLY A 588 39.19 5.73 -9.82
N VAL A 589 39.58 6.95 -9.43
CA VAL A 589 40.59 7.19 -8.39
C VAL A 589 39.95 7.74 -7.11
N VAL A 590 40.35 7.19 -5.96
CA VAL A 590 40.02 7.73 -4.63
C VAL A 590 41.17 8.62 -4.18
N ALA A 591 40.86 9.82 -3.70
CA ALA A 591 41.82 10.79 -3.22
C ALA A 591 41.62 11.10 -1.74
N CYS A 592 42.73 11.35 -1.07
CA CYS A 592 42.86 11.74 0.33
C CYS A 592 43.37 13.19 0.37
N CYS A 593 42.60 14.10 0.94
CA CYS A 593 42.98 15.50 1.13
C CYS A 593 43.20 15.80 2.60
N SER A 594 44.24 16.57 2.92
CA SER A 594 44.51 17.06 4.28
C SER A 594 45.09 18.46 4.24
N LEU A 595 45.29 19.05 5.42
CA LEU A 595 45.88 20.37 5.55
C LEU A 595 47.39 20.33 5.25
N GLN A 596 47.88 21.32 4.50
CA GLN A 596 49.29 21.42 4.10
C GLN A 596 50.26 21.47 5.30
N ASN A 597 49.84 22.10 6.39
CA ASN A 597 50.62 22.24 7.61
C ASN A 597 50.60 20.99 8.52
N ASN A 598 49.70 20.03 8.28
CA ASN A 598 49.60 18.81 9.09
C ASN A 598 50.62 17.74 8.66
N LYS A 599 51.90 17.98 9.00
CA LYS A 599 53.03 17.13 8.59
C LYS A 599 52.90 15.67 9.02
N GLU A 600 52.29 15.41 10.17
CA GLU A 600 52.10 14.06 10.69
C GLU A 600 51.16 13.25 9.79
N ILE A 601 49.94 13.75 9.55
CA ILE A 601 48.97 13.12 8.66
C ILE A 601 49.53 12.98 7.25
N ASN A 602 50.22 14.00 6.75
CA ASN A 602 50.81 13.97 5.41
C ASN A 602 51.88 12.87 5.27
N SER A 603 52.68 12.63 6.31
CA SER A 603 53.68 11.56 6.33
C SER A 603 53.04 10.16 6.38
N ILE A 604 51.89 10.04 7.03
CA ILE A 604 51.12 8.78 7.08
C ILE A 604 50.50 8.51 5.71
N LEU A 605 49.81 9.51 5.14
CA LEU A 605 49.13 9.39 3.84
C LEU A 605 50.11 9.11 2.69
N ALA A 606 51.32 9.66 2.76
CA ALA A 606 52.36 9.37 1.77
C ALA A 606 52.67 7.86 1.62
N GLN A 607 52.47 7.06 2.68
CA GLN A 607 52.71 5.62 2.64
C GLN A 607 51.62 4.82 1.91
N ILE A 608 50.40 5.35 1.82
CA ILE A 608 49.29 4.73 1.07
C ILE A 608 49.14 5.32 -0.34
N ASN A 609 49.99 6.28 -0.72
CA ASN A 609 49.92 6.94 -2.01
C ASN A 609 50.45 6.05 -3.14
N HIS A 610 49.60 5.79 -4.13
CA HIS A 610 49.98 5.07 -5.34
C HIS A 610 50.67 6.01 -6.33
N SER A 611 52.00 5.90 -6.45
CA SER A 611 52.83 6.85 -7.19
C SER A 611 52.50 6.92 -8.69
N GLU A 612 52.23 5.79 -9.34
CA GLU A 612 51.88 5.76 -10.76
C GLU A 612 50.52 6.43 -11.03
N THR A 613 49.51 6.14 -10.19
CA THR A 613 48.21 6.82 -10.30
C THR A 613 48.33 8.31 -10.03
N ALA A 614 49.14 8.70 -9.04
CA ALA A 614 49.39 10.11 -8.71
C ALA A 614 49.97 10.86 -9.91
N GLN A 615 50.98 10.29 -10.58
CA GLN A 615 51.59 10.91 -11.76
C GLN A 615 50.61 10.99 -12.93
N ALA A 616 49.90 9.90 -13.25
CA ALA A 616 48.93 9.87 -14.34
C ALA A 616 47.81 10.89 -14.13
N THR A 617 47.20 10.89 -12.94
CA THR A 617 46.11 11.83 -12.60
C THR A 617 46.60 13.27 -12.53
N LYS A 618 47.86 13.51 -12.13
CA LYS A 618 48.45 14.85 -12.14
C LYS A 618 48.52 15.42 -13.56
N VAL A 619 49.02 14.65 -14.53
CA VAL A 619 49.06 15.06 -15.93
C VAL A 619 47.65 15.32 -16.49
N GLU A 620 46.71 14.41 -16.24
CA GLU A 620 45.32 14.56 -16.68
C GLU A 620 44.65 15.83 -16.12
N ARG A 621 44.89 16.12 -14.83
CA ARG A 621 44.30 17.27 -14.14
C ARG A 621 44.99 18.59 -14.50
N ASP A 622 46.31 18.59 -14.71
CA ASP A 622 47.07 19.77 -15.16
C ASP A 622 46.68 20.17 -16.59
N PHE A 623 46.45 19.17 -17.45
CA PHE A 623 45.87 19.39 -18.78
C PHE A 623 44.49 20.05 -18.68
N LEU A 624 43.60 19.49 -17.85
CA LEU A 624 42.26 20.06 -17.64
C LEU A 624 42.32 21.49 -17.07
N GLN A 625 43.22 21.74 -16.11
CA GLN A 625 43.43 23.06 -15.51
C GLN A 625 43.92 24.10 -16.53
N THR A 626 44.84 23.71 -17.42
CA THR A 626 45.42 24.58 -18.44
C THR A 626 44.37 25.07 -19.43
N LEU A 627 43.40 24.23 -19.74
CA LEU A 627 42.28 24.57 -20.62
C LEU A 627 41.13 25.29 -19.90
N GLU A 628 41.33 25.67 -18.63
CA GLU A 628 40.28 26.20 -17.74
C GLU A 628 39.04 25.28 -17.67
N GLY A 629 39.27 23.99 -17.87
CA GLY A 629 38.25 22.95 -17.81
C GLY A 629 37.88 22.55 -16.37
N GLY A 630 36.73 21.92 -16.24
CA GLY A 630 36.21 21.45 -14.96
C GLY A 630 34.86 20.76 -15.12
N CYS A 631 34.16 20.45 -14.03
CA CYS A 631 32.85 19.78 -14.08
C CYS A 631 31.78 20.53 -14.91
N SER A 632 31.96 21.83 -15.13
CA SER A 632 31.06 22.73 -15.88
C SER A 632 31.47 22.99 -17.33
N ALA A 633 32.69 22.63 -17.74
CA ALA A 633 33.20 22.84 -19.10
C ALA A 633 33.54 21.48 -19.75
N PRO A 634 32.78 21.02 -20.77
CA PRO A 634 32.98 19.70 -21.37
C PRO A 634 34.22 19.69 -22.26
N ILE A 635 35.37 19.33 -21.68
CA ILE A 635 36.63 19.07 -22.37
C ILE A 635 36.83 17.57 -22.54
#